data_AF-A0A7R9KW33-F1
#
_entry.id   AF-A0A7R9KW33-F1
#
_cell.length_a   1.000
_cell.length_b   1.000
_cell.length_c   1.000
_cell.angle_alpha   90.00
_cell.angle_beta   90.00
_cell.angle_gamma   90.00
#
_symmetry.space_group_name_H-M   'P 1'
#
loop_
_entity.id
_entity.type
_entity.pdbx_description
1 polymer ?
#
loop_
_entity_poly.entity_id
_entity_poly.type
_entity_poly.pdbx_seq_one_letter_code
_entity_poly.pdbx_strand_id
1 'polypeptide(L)'
;MAYIYSNMFIMIIVLSTCMLTVWTQSPQTPAQCRDLCSRAFCMSGPERQICQRIRGATFLAYNPDKCQCCQQCVKYRSEGQDCRADNSLARVVCAQGLFCDQGIRCVATRV
;
A
#
# COMPACT_ATOMS: atom_id res chain seq x y z
N MET A 1 4.14 11.67 48.24
CA MET A 1 3.76 10.35 47.67
C MET A 1 2.89 10.42 46.41
N ALA A 2 2.22 11.54 46.08
CA ALA A 2 1.36 11.65 44.87
C ALA A 2 2.12 11.70 43.52
N TYR A 3 3.33 12.25 43.48
CA TYR A 3 4.13 12.39 42.24
C TYR A 3 4.62 11.07 41.64
N ILE A 4 4.78 10.02 42.46
CA ILE A 4 5.27 8.72 42.00
C ILE A 4 4.16 7.97 41.25
N TYR A 5 2.92 8.04 41.76
CA TYR A 5 1.74 7.45 41.11
C TYR A 5 1.42 8.12 39.77
N SER A 6 1.58 9.44 39.67
CA SER A 6 1.35 10.17 38.42
C SER A 6 2.33 9.76 37.31
N ASN A 7 3.61 9.55 37.64
CA ASN A 7 4.63 9.15 36.67
C ASN A 7 4.49 7.67 36.24
N MET A 8 4.14 6.77 37.16
CA MET A 8 3.83 5.38 36.80
C MET A 8 2.62 5.27 35.89
N PHE A 9 1.57 6.08 36.11
CA PHE A 9 0.37 6.07 35.29
C PHE A 9 0.64 6.54 33.85
N ILE A 10 1.45 7.59 33.68
CA ILE A 10 1.85 8.08 32.35
C ILE A 10 2.68 7.03 31.60
N MET A 11 3.65 6.39 32.26
CA MET A 11 4.46 5.34 31.64
C MET A 11 3.61 4.15 31.17
N ILE A 12 2.59 3.75 31.94
CA ILE A 12 1.66 2.67 31.56
C ILE A 12 0.83 3.07 30.33
N ILE A 13 0.34 4.31 30.26
CA ILE A 13 -0.42 4.82 29.08
C ILE A 13 0.47 4.87 27.83
N VAL A 14 1.73 5.29 27.96
CA VAL A 14 2.67 5.34 26.84
C VAL A 14 3.05 3.93 26.36
N LEU A 15 3.27 2.99 27.28
CA LEU A 15 3.56 1.59 26.92
C LEU A 15 2.37 0.89 26.25
N SER A 16 1.15 1.16 26.72
CA SER A 16 -0.07 0.58 26.14
C SER A 16 -0.42 1.18 24.77
N THR A 17 -0.17 2.48 24.56
CA THR A 17 -0.34 3.10 23.22
C THR A 17 0.70 2.59 22.22
N CYS A 18 1.95 2.33 22.64
CA CYS A 18 2.96 1.70 21.79
C CYS A 18 2.62 0.26 21.37
N MET A 19 1.94 -0.53 22.21
CA MET A 19 1.50 -1.88 21.82
C MET A 19 0.29 -1.86 20.87
N LEU A 20 -0.56 -0.83 20.94
CA LEU A 20 -1.70 -0.66 20.03
C LEU A 20 -1.27 -0.26 18.61
N THR A 21 -0.17 0.46 18.45
CA THR A 21 0.29 0.89 17.11
C THR A 21 0.91 -0.23 16.28
N VAL A 22 1.47 -1.27 16.92
CA VAL A 22 2.11 -2.43 16.25
C VAL A 22 1.08 -3.30 15.49
N TRP A 23 -0.21 -3.26 15.84
CA TRP A 23 -1.25 -4.09 15.21
C TRP A 23 -1.79 -3.59 13.87
N THR A 24 -1.27 -2.48 13.33
CA THR A 24 -1.80 -1.86 12.10
C THR A 24 -1.22 -2.40 10.79
N GLN A 25 -0.52 -3.54 10.81
CA GLN A 25 -0.17 -4.30 9.60
C GLN A 25 -0.77 -5.70 9.62
N SER A 26 -2.10 -5.78 9.70
CA SER A 26 -2.80 -7.06 9.58
C SER A 26 -2.83 -7.50 8.10
N PRO A 27 -2.58 -8.79 7.78
CA PRO A 27 -2.87 -9.31 6.46
C PRO A 27 -4.37 -9.15 6.19
N GLN A 28 -4.72 -8.38 5.17
CA GLN A 28 -6.12 -8.06 4.87
C GLN A 28 -6.85 -9.34 4.49
N THR A 29 -7.80 -9.76 5.33
CA THR A 29 -8.66 -10.91 5.01
C THR A 29 -9.58 -10.54 3.83
N PRO A 30 -10.05 -11.52 3.02
CA PRO A 30 -10.94 -11.23 1.89
C PRO A 30 -12.19 -10.43 2.28
N ALA A 31 -12.71 -10.66 3.49
CA ALA A 31 -13.85 -9.91 4.04
C ALA A 31 -13.51 -8.43 4.30
N GLN A 32 -12.34 -8.15 4.87
CA GLN A 32 -11.85 -6.77 5.07
C GLN A 32 -11.59 -6.08 3.74
N CYS A 33 -11.01 -6.79 2.76
CA CYS A 33 -10.82 -6.26 1.42
C CYS A 33 -12.13 -5.87 0.75
N ARG A 34 -13.17 -6.71 0.88
CA ARG A 34 -14.48 -6.46 0.28
C ARG A 34 -15.17 -5.24 0.90
N ASP A 35 -15.09 -5.06 2.22
CA ASP A 35 -15.58 -3.84 2.90
C ASP A 35 -14.79 -2.59 2.45
N LEU A 36 -13.46 -2.68 2.35
CA LEU A 36 -12.64 -1.61 1.77
C LEU A 36 -13.07 -1.25 0.34
N CYS A 37 -13.28 -2.25 -0.51
CA CYS A 37 -13.68 -2.03 -1.89
C CYS A 37 -15.08 -1.44 -2.02
N SER A 38 -15.99 -1.74 -1.09
CA SER A 38 -17.34 -1.16 -1.09
C SER A 38 -17.34 0.36 -0.82
N ARG A 39 -16.30 0.85 -0.13
CA ARG A 39 -16.11 2.27 0.20
C ARG A 39 -15.12 2.96 -0.73
N ALA A 40 -14.49 2.22 -1.65
CA ALA A 40 -13.52 2.76 -2.58
C ALA A 40 -14.24 3.53 -3.69
N PHE A 41 -13.96 4.84 -3.77
CA PHE A 41 -14.40 5.65 -4.90
C PHE A 41 -13.37 5.56 -6.02
N CYS A 42 -13.68 4.80 -7.07
CA CYS A 42 -12.85 4.74 -8.27
C CYS A 42 -13.45 5.69 -9.32
N MET A 43 -12.66 6.64 -9.83
CA MET A 43 -12.99 7.24 -11.13
C MET A 43 -12.87 6.13 -12.19
N SER A 44 -13.69 6.20 -13.26
CA SER A 44 -13.66 5.24 -14.37
C SER A 44 -12.23 4.92 -14.78
N GLY A 45 -11.79 3.68 -14.52
CA GLY A 45 -10.41 3.25 -14.73
C GLY A 45 -10.03 3.17 -16.21
N PRO A 46 -8.73 3.04 -16.54
CA PRO A 46 -8.29 2.90 -17.91
C PRO A 46 -8.84 1.61 -18.54
N GLU A 47 -9.28 1.68 -19.79
CA GLU A 47 -9.77 0.52 -20.51
C GLU A 47 -8.64 -0.49 -20.76
N ARG A 48 -8.95 -1.80 -20.69
CA ARG A 48 -7.94 -2.87 -20.86
C ARG A 48 -7.13 -2.72 -22.15
N GLN A 49 -7.76 -2.27 -23.23
CA GLN A 49 -7.12 -2.05 -24.52
C GLN A 49 -6.03 -0.97 -24.47
N ILE A 50 -6.27 0.10 -23.71
CA ILE A 50 -5.31 1.19 -23.51
C ILE A 50 -4.10 0.66 -22.73
N CYS A 51 -4.36 -0.13 -21.70
CA CYS A 51 -3.32 -0.75 -20.88
C CYS A 51 -2.35 -1.62 -21.67
N GLN A 52 -2.90 -2.44 -22.56
CA GLN A 52 -2.12 -3.38 -23.38
C GLN A 52 -1.21 -2.67 -24.39
N ARG A 53 -1.49 -1.41 -24.75
CA ARG A 53 -0.62 -0.61 -25.61
C ARG A 53 0.61 -0.07 -24.87
N ILE A 54 0.60 -0.05 -23.54
CA ILE A 54 1.72 0.44 -22.73
C ILE A 54 2.72 -0.70 -22.52
N ARG A 55 3.94 -0.54 -23.04
CA ARG A 55 5.00 -1.55 -22.89
C ARG A 55 5.32 -1.83 -21.41
N GLY A 56 5.18 -3.11 -21.04
CA GLY A 56 5.47 -3.61 -19.69
C GLY A 56 4.40 -3.27 -18.66
N ALA A 57 3.26 -2.72 -19.05
CA ALA A 57 2.13 -2.54 -18.15
C ALA A 57 1.29 -3.82 -18.06
N THR A 58 0.74 -4.05 -16.87
CA THR A 58 -0.19 -5.13 -16.55
C THR A 58 -1.53 -4.50 -16.18
N PHE A 59 -2.60 -4.98 -16.82
CA PHE A 59 -3.96 -4.58 -16.44
C PHE A 59 -4.39 -5.35 -15.19
N LEU A 60 -4.67 -4.61 -14.12
CA LEU A 60 -5.31 -5.16 -12.93
C LEU A 60 -6.81 -4.92 -13.04
N ALA A 61 -7.54 -6.02 -13.22
CA ALA A 61 -8.99 -6.00 -13.13
C ALA A 61 -9.45 -5.83 -11.67
N TYR A 62 -10.71 -5.43 -11.50
CA TYR A 62 -11.35 -5.43 -10.19
C TYR A 62 -11.31 -6.83 -9.57
N ASN A 63 -10.67 -6.96 -8.40
CA ASN A 63 -10.60 -8.20 -7.65
C ASN A 63 -10.66 -7.92 -6.12
N PRO A 64 -11.83 -8.06 -5.50
CA PRO A 64 -12.02 -7.74 -4.09
C PRO A 64 -11.33 -8.73 -3.15
N ASP A 65 -11.03 -9.95 -3.58
CA ASP A 65 -10.34 -10.93 -2.73
C ASP A 65 -8.85 -10.62 -2.56
N LYS A 66 -8.30 -9.80 -3.46
CA LYS A 66 -6.92 -9.29 -3.43
C LYS A 66 -6.84 -7.81 -3.07
N CYS A 67 -7.92 -7.22 -2.53
CA CYS A 67 -8.00 -5.79 -2.26
C CYS A 67 -7.75 -4.90 -3.50
N GLN A 68 -7.99 -5.41 -4.71
CA GLN A 68 -7.86 -4.67 -5.96
C GLN A 68 -9.20 -4.04 -6.32
N CYS A 69 -9.55 -2.96 -5.64
CA CYS A 69 -10.88 -2.37 -5.71
C CYS A 69 -11.14 -1.51 -6.95
N CYS A 70 -10.10 -1.14 -7.70
CA CYS A 70 -10.22 -0.32 -8.90
C CYS A 70 -9.47 -0.98 -10.06
N GLN A 71 -10.01 -0.82 -11.27
CA GLN A 71 -9.28 -1.16 -12.49
C GLN A 71 -8.12 -0.18 -12.66
N GLN A 72 -6.92 -0.70 -12.83
CA GLN A 72 -5.72 0.12 -12.98
C GLN A 72 -4.69 -0.55 -13.86
N CYS A 73 -3.91 0.27 -14.56
CA CYS A 73 -2.73 -0.18 -15.27
C CYS A 73 -1.53 -0.02 -14.36
N VAL A 74 -0.80 -1.10 -14.10
CA VAL A 74 0.41 -1.04 -13.27
C VAL A 74 1.63 -1.46 -14.05
N LYS A 75 2.75 -0.78 -13.81
CA LYS A 75 4.04 -1.14 -14.38
C LYS A 75 4.98 -1.52 -13.24
N TYR A 76 5.33 -2.79 -13.19
CA TYR A 76 6.25 -3.31 -12.18
C TYR A 76 7.69 -2.91 -12.51
N ARG A 77 8.40 -2.45 -11.48
CA ARG A 77 9.80 -2.07 -11.55
C ARG A 77 10.64 -3.01 -10.69
N SER A 78 11.73 -3.49 -11.27
CA SER A 78 12.71 -4.32 -10.57
C SER A 78 13.56 -3.48 -9.63
N GLU A 79 14.32 -4.15 -8.77
CA GLU A 79 15.26 -3.49 -7.87
C GLU A 79 16.25 -2.61 -8.64
N GLY A 80 16.53 -1.42 -8.10
CA GLY A 80 17.42 -0.43 -8.69
C GLY A 80 16.81 0.39 -9.84
N GLN A 81 15.60 0.05 -10.30
CA GLN A 81 14.89 0.83 -11.34
C GLN A 81 14.19 2.06 -10.76
N ASP A 82 14.00 3.06 -11.62
CA ASP A 82 13.27 4.29 -11.27
C ASP A 82 11.77 4.00 -11.08
N CYS A 83 11.23 4.45 -9.95
CA CYS A 83 9.83 4.29 -9.55
C CYS A 83 9.04 5.60 -9.57
N ARG A 84 9.61 6.71 -10.06
CA ARG A 84 8.89 7.95 -10.29
C ARG A 84 7.71 7.69 -11.24
N ALA A 85 6.63 8.42 -11.01
CA ALA A 85 5.53 8.47 -11.95
C ALA A 85 6.09 8.94 -13.30
N ASP A 86 5.88 8.13 -14.34
CA ASP A 86 6.13 8.57 -15.70
C ASP A 86 4.86 9.25 -16.25
N ASN A 87 4.99 9.97 -17.37
CA ASN A 87 3.84 10.53 -18.08
C ASN A 87 2.97 9.46 -18.75
N SER A 88 3.10 8.18 -18.36
CA SER A 88 2.26 7.12 -18.89
C SER A 88 0.97 7.01 -18.06
N LEU A 89 -0.09 6.49 -18.70
CA LEU A 89 -1.34 6.16 -18.01
C LEU A 89 -1.21 4.97 -17.04
N ALA A 90 -0.02 4.37 -16.93
CA ALA A 90 0.25 3.27 -16.02
C ALA A 90 0.86 3.77 -14.71
N ARG A 91 0.26 3.34 -13.60
CA ARG A 91 0.81 3.52 -12.26
C ARG A 91 2.10 2.73 -12.12
N VAL A 92 3.20 3.41 -11.84
CA VAL A 92 4.49 2.76 -11.58
C VAL A 92 4.48 2.21 -10.16
N VAL A 93 4.78 0.91 -10.01
CA VAL A 93 4.87 0.22 -8.72
C VAL A 93 6.12 -0.66 -8.69
N CYS A 94 6.72 -0.81 -7.52
CA CYS A 94 7.84 -1.73 -7.37
C CYS A 94 7.35 -3.19 -7.32
N ALA A 95 8.18 -4.12 -7.76
CA ALA A 95 7.89 -5.55 -7.66
C ALA A 95 7.69 -5.99 -6.20
N GLN A 96 7.07 -7.15 -5.98
CA GLN A 96 6.74 -7.65 -4.65
C GLN A 96 7.98 -7.75 -3.75
N GLY A 97 7.91 -7.21 -2.54
CA GLY A 97 9.04 -7.15 -1.60
C GLY A 97 10.00 -5.97 -1.80
N LEU A 98 9.72 -5.10 -2.77
CA LEU A 98 10.42 -3.84 -2.99
C LEU A 98 9.52 -2.66 -2.64
N PHE A 99 10.11 -1.57 -2.16
CA PHE A 99 9.42 -0.31 -1.95
C PHE A 99 10.12 0.81 -2.72
N CYS A 100 9.38 1.86 -3.03
CA CYS A 100 9.91 3.02 -3.73
C CYS A 100 10.58 3.96 -2.71
N ASP A 101 11.90 3.89 -2.60
CA ASP A 101 12.69 4.74 -1.71
C ASP A 101 12.70 6.17 -2.20
N GLN A 102 12.29 7.08 -1.31
CA GLN A 102 12.17 8.52 -1.55
C GLN A 102 11.35 8.91 -2.80
N GLY A 103 10.52 8.00 -3.34
CA GLY A 103 9.82 8.24 -4.59
C GLY A 103 10.73 8.18 -5.84
N ILE A 104 11.94 7.62 -5.74
CA ILE A 104 12.95 7.65 -6.82
C ILE A 104 13.30 6.24 -7.30
N ARG A 105 13.65 5.30 -6.42
CA ARG A 105 14.09 3.95 -6.85
C ARG A 105 13.44 2.83 -6.06
N CYS A 106 13.20 1.72 -6.74
CA CYS A 106 12.79 0.49 -6.06
C CYS A 106 13.96 -0.14 -5.33
N VAL A 107 13.83 -0.29 -4.02
CA VAL A 107 14.83 -0.94 -3.16
C VAL A 107 14.15 -2.05 -2.35
N ALA A 108 14.90 -3.09 -2.02
CA ALA A 108 14.41 -4.13 -1.14
C ALA A 108 14.26 -3.59 0.29
N THR A 109 13.15 -3.92 0.95
CA THR A 109 13.05 -3.83 2.40
C THR A 109 14.06 -4.81 3.00
N ARG A 110 15.24 -4.31 3.36
CA ARG A 110 16.16 -5.03 4.23
C ARG A 110 15.57 -4.94 5.63
N VAL A 111 14.89 -6.01 6.04
CA VAL A 111 14.55 -6.27 7.44
C VAL A 111 15.77 -6.84 8.13
#